data_AF-A0A9P7UX13-F1
#
_entry.id   AF-A0A9P7UX13-F1
#
_cell.length_a   1.000
_cell.length_b   1.000
_cell.length_c   1.000
_cell.angle_alpha   90.00
_cell.angle_beta   90.00
_cell.angle_gamma   90.00
#
_symmetry.space_group_name_H-M   'P 1'
#
loop_
_entity.id
_entity.type
_entity.pdbx_description
1 polymer ?
#
loop_
_entity_poly.entity_id
_entity_poly.type
_entity_poly.pdbx_seq_one_letter_code
_entity_poly.pdbx_strand_id
1 'polypeptide(L)'
;MSDLKGQRHFAEILYFFLVDKGNLRYTCTVTRMYLLLDNDILEKSYNTLEVCSFLGDEETRIVDAKSIESVVGMIPFRQQGATEWNGTSYFVLEKLSSAELSVVVNGEELDELAKNENEN
;
A
#
# COMPACT_ATOMS: atom_id res chain seq x y z
N MET A 1 10.76 -21.56 6.78
CA MET A 1 9.41 -20.95 6.82
C MET A 1 8.90 -20.99 5.40
N SER A 2 8.01 -21.92 5.14
CA SER A 2 7.74 -22.50 3.84
C SER A 2 6.23 -22.49 3.65
N ASP A 3 5.71 -21.50 2.92
CA ASP A 3 4.71 -21.65 1.85
C ASP A 3 4.41 -20.28 1.17
N LEU A 4 5.37 -19.72 0.43
CA LEU A 4 5.27 -18.37 -0.18
C LEU A 4 5.43 -18.39 -1.72
N LYS A 5 5.33 -19.56 -2.35
CA LYS A 5 5.62 -19.68 -3.79
C LYS A 5 4.39 -19.31 -4.62
N GLY A 6 4.34 -18.06 -5.07
CA GLY A 6 3.48 -17.59 -6.15
C GLY A 6 2.36 -16.63 -5.77
N GLN A 7 2.23 -16.25 -4.50
CA GLN A 7 1.28 -15.22 -4.07
C GLN A 7 1.98 -13.87 -3.94
N ARG A 8 1.35 -12.80 -4.47
CA ARG A 8 1.81 -11.43 -4.25
C ARG A 8 1.48 -11.02 -2.83
N HIS A 9 2.43 -10.37 -2.17
CA HIS A 9 2.25 -9.82 -0.83
C HIS A 9 2.52 -8.32 -0.86
N PHE A 10 1.66 -7.56 -0.20
CA PHE A 10 1.79 -6.12 -0.06
C PHE A 10 2.14 -5.76 1.37
N ALA A 11 2.95 -4.71 1.54
CA ALA A 11 3.36 -4.23 2.84
C ALA A 11 3.62 -2.72 2.81
N GLU A 12 3.26 -2.03 3.88
CA GLU A 12 3.66 -0.64 4.11
C GLU A 12 5.10 -0.63 4.66
N ILE A 13 5.98 0.15 4.05
CA ILE A 13 7.36 0.32 4.50
C ILE A 13 7.42 1.43 5.55
N LEU A 14 7.89 1.12 6.75
CA LEU A 14 8.02 2.09 7.83
C LEU A 14 9.42 2.72 7.87
N TYR A 15 10.46 1.90 7.78
CA TYR A 15 11.85 2.37 7.83
C TYR A 15 12.83 1.35 7.26
N PHE A 16 13.89 1.88 6.65
CA PHE A 16 15.06 1.10 6.21
C PHE A 16 16.19 1.22 7.22
N PHE A 17 16.95 0.14 7.39
CA PHE A 17 18.11 0.14 8.27
C PHE A 17 19.14 -0.90 7.85
N LEU A 18 20.37 -0.72 8.32
CA LEU A 18 21.47 -1.65 8.07
C LEU A 18 21.72 -2.48 9.33
N VAL A 19 21.90 -3.78 9.15
CA VAL A 19 22.32 -4.70 10.21
C VAL A 19 23.66 -5.29 9.86
N ASP A 20 24.65 -5.05 10.71
CA ASP A 20 25.97 -5.68 10.62
C ASP A 20 25.99 -6.95 11.47
N LYS A 21 26.31 -8.10 10.86
CA LYS A 21 26.43 -9.39 11.53
C LYS A 21 27.71 -10.07 11.08
N GLY A 22 28.78 -9.89 11.87
CA GLY A 22 30.13 -10.30 11.48
C GLY A 22 30.64 -9.46 10.31
N ASN A 23 31.08 -10.11 9.24
CA ASN A 23 31.57 -9.45 8.01
C ASN A 23 30.45 -9.21 6.97
N LEU A 24 29.20 -9.47 7.33
CA LEU A 24 28.05 -9.33 6.43
C LEU A 24 27.22 -8.11 6.86
N ARG A 25 26.85 -7.31 5.87
CA ARG A 25 25.94 -6.17 6.01
C ARG A 25 24.64 -6.48 5.28
N TYR A 26 23.53 -6.41 6.01
CA TYR A 26 22.18 -6.64 5.51
C TYR A 26 21.44 -5.30 5.42
N THR A 27 20.74 -5.08 4.31
CA THR A 27 19.78 -3.98 4.19
C THR A 27 18.42 -4.55 4.53
N CYS A 28 17.88 -4.14 5.67
CA CYS A 28 16.59 -4.59 6.14
C CYS A 28 15.58 -3.44 6.08
N THR A 29 14.32 -3.81 6.08
CA THR A 29 13.21 -2.87 6.25
C THR A 29 12.24 -3.41 7.28
N VAL A 30 11.62 -2.50 8.03
CA VAL A 30 10.43 -2.83 8.82
C VAL A 30 9.19 -2.49 8.04
N THR A 31 8.27 -3.44 8.02
CA THR A 31 7.06 -3.37 7.24
C THR A 31 5.86 -3.78 8.05
N ARG A 32 4.71 -3.16 7.77
CA ARG A 32 3.39 -3.66 8.22
C ARG A 32 2.75 -4.41 7.07
N MET A 33 2.43 -5.68 7.27
CA MET A 33 1.89 -6.51 6.19
C MET A 33 0.41 -6.20 5.96
N TYR A 34 0.01 -6.16 4.69
CA TYR A 34 -1.40 -6.29 4.32
C TYR A 34 -1.79 -7.77 4.31
N LEU A 35 -3.08 -8.04 4.48
CA LEU A 35 -3.68 -9.34 4.22
C LEU A 35 -3.57 -9.73 2.74
N LEU A 36 -3.82 -11.01 2.47
CA LEU A 36 -3.97 -11.55 1.13
C LEU A 36 -5.09 -10.84 0.36
N LEU A 37 -4.99 -10.91 -0.96
CA LEU A 37 -5.98 -10.35 -1.89
C LEU A 37 -7.39 -10.88 -1.59
N ASP A 38 -8.36 -9.99 -1.65
CA ASP A 38 -9.78 -10.34 -1.67
C ASP A 38 -10.11 -10.99 -3.02
N ASN A 39 -10.13 -12.32 -3.04
CA ASN A 39 -10.38 -13.09 -4.27
C ASN A 39 -11.77 -12.85 -4.84
N ASP A 40 -12.77 -12.53 -4.02
CA ASP A 40 -14.12 -12.26 -4.52
C ASP A 40 -14.13 -10.97 -5.35
N ILE A 41 -13.42 -9.94 -4.90
CA ILE A 41 -13.29 -8.68 -5.63
C ILE A 41 -12.43 -8.89 -6.88
N LEU A 42 -11.33 -9.64 -6.76
CA LEU A 42 -10.45 -9.93 -7.89
C LEU A 42 -11.19 -10.67 -9.00
N GLU A 43 -11.96 -11.70 -8.66
CA GLU A 43 -12.76 -12.47 -9.62
C GLU A 43 -13.88 -11.63 -10.26
N LYS A 44 -14.63 -10.85 -9.46
CA LYS A 44 -15.71 -9.98 -9.96
C LYS A 44 -15.18 -8.86 -10.87
N SER A 45 -13.94 -8.45 -10.68
CA SER A 45 -13.27 -7.43 -11.50
C SER A 45 -12.48 -8.03 -12.67
N TYR A 46 -12.69 -9.30 -13.01
CA TYR A 46 -11.96 -9.98 -14.08
C TYR A 46 -10.43 -9.90 -13.93
N ASN A 47 -9.94 -10.08 -12.69
CA ASN A 47 -8.53 -9.99 -12.31
C ASN A 47 -7.90 -8.60 -12.54
N THR A 48 -8.71 -7.54 -12.47
CA THR A 48 -8.23 -6.17 -12.69
C THR A 48 -7.99 -5.42 -11.38
N LEU A 49 -8.83 -5.66 -10.36
CA LEU A 49 -8.79 -4.92 -9.11
C LEU A 49 -8.26 -5.79 -7.98
N GLU A 50 -7.01 -5.51 -7.58
CA GLU A 50 -6.36 -6.11 -6.42
C GLU A 50 -6.69 -5.31 -5.16
N VAL A 51 -7.51 -5.87 -4.26
CA VAL A 51 -7.87 -5.25 -2.97
C VAL A 51 -7.28 -6.04 -1.83
N CYS A 52 -6.65 -5.35 -0.89
CA CYS A 52 -6.08 -5.92 0.33
C CYS A 52 -6.60 -5.19 1.56
N SER A 53 -6.59 -5.88 2.69
CA SER A 53 -6.94 -5.29 3.99
C SER A 53 -5.69 -5.04 4.83
N PHE A 54 -5.58 -3.85 5.40
CA PHE A 54 -4.54 -3.43 6.31
C PHE A 54 -4.93 -3.82 7.74
N LEU A 55 -4.06 -4.59 8.42
CA LEU A 55 -4.31 -5.06 9.79
C LEU A 55 -3.78 -4.11 10.88
N GLY A 56 -3.25 -2.94 10.50
CA GLY A 56 -2.60 -2.06 11.45
C GLY A 56 -1.29 -2.65 11.97
N ASP A 57 -1.02 -2.44 13.26
CA ASP A 57 0.30 -2.64 13.87
C ASP A 57 0.62 -4.11 14.20
N GLU A 58 -0.40 -4.98 14.17
CA GLU A 58 -0.31 -6.36 14.64
C GLU A 58 0.57 -7.27 13.76
N GLU A 59 0.88 -6.84 12.53
CA GLU A 59 1.69 -7.61 11.56
C GLU A 59 2.96 -6.86 11.13
N THR A 60 3.68 -6.33 12.11
CA THR A 60 5.00 -5.71 11.89
C THR A 60 6.07 -6.78 11.71
N ARG A 61 6.81 -6.73 10.59
CA ARG A 61 7.88 -7.69 10.25
C ARG A 61 9.15 -6.99 9.81
N ILE A 62 10.29 -7.63 10.07
CA ILE A 62 11.58 -7.25 9.47
C ILE A 62 11.78 -8.16 8.25
N VAL A 63 11.98 -7.57 7.07
CA VAL A 63 12.29 -8.30 5.84
C VAL A 63 13.57 -7.79 5.20
N ASP A 64 14.22 -8.63 4.39
CA ASP A 64 15.34 -8.20 3.56
C ASP A 64 14.82 -7.20 2.52
N ALA A 65 15.39 -6.00 2.46
CA ALA A 65 14.95 -5.00 1.51
C ALA A 65 15.11 -5.47 0.05
N LYS A 66 16.00 -6.43 -0.21
CA LYS A 66 16.19 -7.03 -1.54
C LYS A 66 15.04 -7.94 -1.97
N SER A 67 14.14 -8.33 -1.06
CA SER A 67 12.94 -9.08 -1.43
C SER A 67 11.81 -8.19 -1.92
N ILE A 68 11.97 -6.86 -1.92
CA ILE A 68 10.99 -5.93 -2.49
C ILE A 68 11.10 -5.98 -4.02
N GLU A 69 10.03 -6.43 -4.67
CA GLU A 69 9.97 -6.50 -6.14
C GLU A 69 9.58 -5.17 -6.78
N SER A 70 8.67 -4.42 -6.15
CA SER A 70 8.18 -3.14 -6.65
C SER A 70 7.61 -2.27 -5.54
N VAL A 71 7.65 -0.94 -5.73
CA VAL A 71 6.90 0.02 -4.92
C VAL A 71 5.65 0.42 -5.69
N VAL A 72 4.49 0.36 -5.02
CA VAL A 72 3.17 0.62 -5.58
C VAL A 72 2.44 1.68 -4.78
N GLY A 73 1.44 2.33 -5.39
CA GLY A 73 0.49 3.15 -4.65
C GLY A 73 -0.61 2.26 -4.06
N MET A 74 -1.01 2.52 -2.82
CA MET A 74 -2.17 1.88 -2.18
C MET A 74 -3.21 2.96 -1.89
N ILE A 75 -4.41 2.82 -2.45
CA ILE A 75 -5.46 3.84 -2.33
C ILE A 75 -6.59 3.29 -1.46
N PRO A 76 -7.11 4.06 -0.48
CA PRO A 76 -8.29 3.67 0.28
C PRO A 76 -9.43 3.19 -0.62
N PHE A 77 -9.88 1.96 -0.38
CA PHE A 77 -10.93 1.33 -1.15
C PHE A 77 -12.24 1.34 -0.37
N ARG A 78 -13.30 1.90 -0.97
CA ARG A 78 -14.66 1.86 -0.43
C ARG A 78 -15.53 1.07 -1.38
N GLN A 79 -16.09 -0.04 -0.91
CA GLN A 79 -17.01 -0.82 -1.70
C GLN A 79 -18.32 -0.05 -1.91
N GLN A 80 -18.82 -0.05 -3.15
CA GLN A 80 -20.07 0.63 -3.48
C GLN A 80 -21.24 0.06 -2.66
N GLY A 81 -21.98 0.93 -1.98
CA GLY A 81 -23.05 0.55 -1.06
C GLY A 81 -22.62 0.39 0.40
N ALA A 82 -21.32 0.49 0.71
CA ALA A 82 -20.88 0.66 2.08
C ALA A 82 -21.20 2.09 2.54
N THR A 83 -21.89 2.22 3.67
CA THR A 83 -22.22 3.52 4.28
C THR A 83 -20.99 4.20 4.87
N GLU A 84 -19.97 3.42 5.25
CA GLU A 84 -18.71 3.90 5.82
C GLU A 84 -17.53 3.11 5.28
N TRP A 85 -16.37 3.76 5.22
CA TRP A 85 -15.12 3.06 4.98
C TRP A 85 -14.68 2.35 6.25
N ASN A 86 -14.34 1.07 6.14
CA ASN A 86 -13.84 0.28 7.27
C ASN A 86 -12.42 0.66 7.73
N GLY A 87 -11.80 1.69 7.14
CA GLY A 87 -10.46 2.18 7.49
C GLY A 87 -9.31 1.25 7.12
N THR A 88 -9.62 0.09 6.54
CA THR A 88 -8.68 -1.02 6.43
C THR A 88 -8.56 -1.54 5.01
N SER A 89 -9.53 -1.35 4.13
CA SER A 89 -9.42 -1.83 2.74
C SER A 89 -8.73 -0.82 1.83
N TYR A 90 -7.79 -1.30 1.03
CA TYR A 90 -7.02 -0.54 0.04
C TYR A 90 -6.93 -1.33 -1.27
N PHE A 91 -6.91 -0.64 -2.40
CA PHE A 91 -6.63 -1.26 -3.69
C PHE A 91 -5.24 -0.86 -4.21
N VAL A 92 -4.63 -1.77 -4.96
CA VAL A 92 -3.29 -1.61 -5.53
C VAL A 92 -3.38 -0.77 -6.80
N LEU A 93 -2.55 0.26 -6.89
CA LEU A 93 -2.32 1.02 -8.11
C LEU A 93 -0.91 0.73 -8.61
N GLU A 94 -0.80 -0.03 -9.70
CA GLU A 94 0.48 -0.28 -10.34
C GLU A 94 1.00 1.01 -11.00
N LYS A 95 2.09 1.52 -10.42
CA LYS A 95 3.04 2.48 -11.00
C LYS A 95 2.44 3.80 -11.53
N LEU A 96 2.51 4.83 -10.71
CA LEU A 96 2.39 6.22 -11.16
C LEU A 96 3.61 6.56 -12.02
N SER A 97 3.44 6.60 -13.33
CA SER A 97 4.48 7.06 -14.25
C SER A 97 4.61 8.59 -14.17
N SER A 98 5.16 9.12 -13.07
CA SER A 98 5.50 10.56 -12.87
C SER A 98 4.41 11.59 -13.26
N ALA A 99 3.17 11.17 -13.48
CA ALA A 99 2.05 12.05 -13.67
C ALA A 99 1.56 12.42 -12.28
N GLU A 100 1.50 13.72 -12.01
CA GLU A 100 0.93 14.26 -10.78
C GLU A 100 -0.44 13.62 -10.55
N LEU A 101 -0.58 12.92 -9.42
CA LEU A 101 -1.88 12.48 -8.95
C LEU A 101 -2.59 13.70 -8.40
N SER A 102 -3.59 14.20 -9.11
CA SER A 102 -4.59 15.03 -8.46
C SER A 102 -5.62 14.12 -7.79
N VAL A 103 -5.61 14.11 -6.46
CA VAL A 103 -6.63 13.43 -5.67
C VAL A 103 -7.85 14.35 -5.66
N VAL A 104 -8.88 13.96 -6.40
CA VAL A 104 -10.17 14.66 -6.37
C VAL A 104 -11.00 14.10 -5.22
N VAL A 105 -11.23 14.91 -4.19
CA VAL A 105 -12.14 14.57 -3.08
C VAL A 105 -13.43 15.35 -3.30
N ASN A 106 -14.57 14.65 -3.36
CA ASN A 106 -15.90 15.26 -3.56
C ASN A 106 -16.06 16.12 -4.84
N GLY A 107 -15.30 15.82 -5.90
CA GLY A 107 -15.36 16.58 -7.15
C GLY A 107 -14.57 17.89 -7.15
N GLU A 108 -13.86 18.19 -6.06
CA GLU A 108 -12.96 19.34 -5.95
C GLU A 108 -11.50 18.85 -5.88
N GLU A 109 -10.65 19.48 -6.68
CA GLU A 109 -9.23 19.18 -6.77
C GLU A 109 -8.49 19.85 -5.59
N LEU A 110 -7.73 19.07 -4.81
CA LEU A 110 -7.07 19.54 -3.58
C LEU A 110 -6.00 20.63 -3.81
N ASP A 111 -5.54 20.86 -5.04
CA ASP A 111 -4.54 21.88 -5.37
C ASP A 111 -5.07 23.32 -5.27
N GLU A 112 -6.39 23.52 -5.23
CA GLU A 112 -6.98 24.86 -5.06
C GLU A 112 -7.07 25.30 -3.60
N LEU A 113 -6.99 24.39 -2.63
CA LEU A 113 -7.07 24.73 -1.20
C LEU A 113 -5.74 25.25 -0.64
N ALA A 114 -4.61 24.86 -1.21
CA ALA A 114 -3.29 25.32 -0.77
C ALA A 114 -2.94 26.76 -1.21
N LYS A 115 -3.68 27.34 -2.16
CA LYS A 115 -3.44 28.71 -2.65
C LYS A 115 -4.18 29.80 -1.87
N ASN A 116 -5.22 29.43 -1.12
CA ASN A 116 -6.06 30.42 -0.42
C ASN A 116 -5.66 30.69 1.04
N GLU A 117 -4.68 29.97 1.61
CA GLU A 117 -4.20 30.24 2.99
C GLU A 117 -3.09 31.29 3.07
N ASN A 118 -2.67 31.88 1.95
CA ASN A 118 -1.63 32.93 1.92
C ASN A 118 -2.15 34.35 1.65
N GLU A 119 -3.48 34.56 1.63
CA GLU A 119 -4.09 35.89 1.57
C GLU A 119 -5.06 36.10 2.74
N ASN A 120 -4.51 36.34 3.94
CA ASN A 120 -5.16 37.17 4.98
C ASN A 120 -4.15 37.66 6.02
#